data_AF-A0A552IEZ2-F1
#
_entry.id   AF-A0A552IEZ2-F1
#
_cell.length_a   1.000
_cell.length_b   1.000
_cell.length_c   1.000
_cell.angle_alpha   90.00
_cell.angle_beta   90.00
_cell.angle_gamma   90.00
#
_symmetry.space_group_name_H-M   'P 1'
#
loop_
_entity.id
_entity.type
_entity.pdbx_description
1 polymer ?
#
loop_
_entity_poly.entity_id
_entity_poly.type
_entity_poly.pdbx_seq_one_letter_code
_entity_poly.pdbx_strand_id
1 'polypeptide(L)' 'MDVQIRKLSSRKMHNIVWILVGVFGLFAITFPLSMWRVSNMEKFQGSHVKSLPVEGEVNRKSSRITTK' A
#
# COMPACT_ATOMS: atom_id res chain seq x y z
N MET A 1 -5.97 -10.24 -42.52
CA MET A 1 -6.66 -10.21 -41.21
C MET A 1 -7.13 -8.79 -41.01
N ASP A 2 -8.36 -8.50 -41.46
CA ASP A 2 -8.89 -7.14 -41.48
C ASP A 2 -9.23 -6.69 -40.05
N VAL A 3 -8.39 -5.81 -39.52
CA VAL A 3 -8.63 -5.13 -38.25
C VAL A 3 -9.71 -4.08 -38.47
N GLN A 4 -10.97 -4.52 -38.47
CA GLN A 4 -12.10 -3.61 -38.39
C GLN A 4 -12.04 -2.92 -37.03
N ILE A 5 -11.52 -1.69 -37.00
CA ILE A 5 -11.65 -0.79 -35.85
C ILE A 5 -13.13 -0.43 -35.76
N ARG A 6 -13.91 -1.31 -35.12
CA ARG A 6 -15.30 -1.06 -34.75
C ARG A 6 -15.30 0.25 -33.97
N LYS A 7 -15.83 1.32 -34.56
CA LYS A 7 -16.15 2.56 -33.84
C LYS A 7 -17.05 2.17 -32.67
N LEU A 8 -16.45 2.06 -31.48
CA LEU A 8 -17.21 1.80 -30.27
C LEU A 8 -18.18 2.97 -30.11
N SER A 9 -19.48 2.65 -30.10
CA SER A 9 -20.52 3.63 -29.84
C SER A 9 -20.17 4.42 -28.58
N SER A 10 -20.27 5.76 -28.64
CA SER A 10 -19.90 6.66 -27.55
C SER A 10 -20.51 6.25 -26.19
N ARG A 11 -21.71 5.66 -26.21
CA ARG A 11 -22.38 5.12 -25.01
C ARG A 11 -21.61 3.97 -24.34
N LYS A 12 -20.98 3.08 -25.12
CA LYS A 12 -20.16 1.99 -24.58
C LYS A 12 -18.88 2.50 -23.93
N MET A 13 -18.30 3.58 -24.47
CA MET A 13 -17.10 4.21 -23.90
C MET A 13 -17.39 4.80 -22.51
N HIS A 14 -18.52 5.50 -22.36
CA HIS A 14 -18.92 6.05 -21.06
C HIS A 14 -19.11 4.99 -19.99
N ASN A 15 -19.70 3.83 -20.32
CA ASN A 15 -19.87 2.74 -19.36
C ASN A 15 -18.52 2.21 -18.85
N ILE A 16 -17.53 2.06 -19.74
CA ILE A 16 -16.17 1.63 -19.36
C ILE A 16 -15.51 2.66 -18.44
N VAL A 17 -15.65 3.95 -18.76
CA VAL A 17 -15.14 5.03 -17.92
C VAL A 17 -15.79 5.01 -16.53
N TRP A 18 -17.11 4.81 -16.43
CA TRP A 18 -17.79 4.70 -15.14
C TRP A 18 -17.31 3.51 -14.30
N ILE A 19 -17.05 2.36 -14.93
CA ILE A 19 -16.47 1.20 -14.24
C ILE A 19 -15.06 1.56 -13.73
N LEU A 20 -14.23 2.18 -14.57
CA LEU A 20 -12.88 2.61 -14.19
C LEU A 20 -12.92 3.64 -13.05
N VAL A 21 -13.84 4.60 -13.09
CA VAL A 21 -14.04 5.58 -12.02
C VAL A 21 -14.46 4.90 -10.72
N GLY A 22 -15.35 3.90 -10.79
CA GLY A 22 -15.75 3.11 -9.62
C GLY A 22 -14.58 2.34 -9.01
N VAL A 23 -13.80 1.64 -9.84
CA VAL A 23 -12.60 0.91 -9.39
C VAL A 23 -11.57 1.87 -8.80
N PHE A 24 -11.31 2.99 -9.47
CA PHE A 24 -10.38 4.01 -9.00
C PHE A 24 -10.84 4.61 -7.66
N GLY A 25 -12.13 4.91 -7.51
CA GLY A 25 -12.70 5.39 -6.25
C GLY A 25 -12.54 4.38 -5.12
N LEU A 26 -12.70 3.08 -5.40
CA LEU A 26 -12.45 2.03 -4.43
C LEU A 26 -10.99 2.05 -3.96
N PHE A 27 -10.03 2.12 -4.89
CA PHE A 27 -8.61 2.26 -4.54
C PHE A 27 -8.31 3.53 -3.75
N ALA A 28 -8.90 4.67 -4.15
CA ALA A 28 -8.70 5.95 -3.50
C ALA A 28 -9.20 5.98 -2.05
N ILE A 29 -10.14 5.11 -1.67
CA ILE A 29 -10.60 4.95 -0.29
C ILE A 29 -9.81 3.86 0.43
N THR A 30 -9.67 2.67 -0.17
CA THR A 30 -9.02 1.53 0.47
C THR A 30 -7.55 1.82 0.80
N PHE A 31 -6.84 2.54 -0.06
CA PHE A 31 -5.44 2.88 0.13
C PHE A 31 -5.17 3.76 1.37
N PRO A 32 -5.77 4.96 1.51
CA PRO A 32 -5.57 5.78 2.71
C PRO A 32 -6.14 5.11 3.96
N LEU A 33 -7.24 4.34 3.86
CA LEU A 33 -7.78 3.60 5.01
C LEU A 33 -6.78 2.55 5.52
N SER A 34 -6.11 1.86 4.60
CA SER A 34 -5.05 0.89 4.92
C SER A 34 -3.84 1.59 5.52
N MET A 35 -3.41 2.73 4.96
CA MET A 35 -2.32 3.54 5.51
C MET A 35 -2.64 4.05 6.92
N TRP A 36 -3.86 4.54 7.14
CA TRP A 36 -4.32 4.99 8.46
C TRP A 36 -4.29 3.84 9.48
N ARG A 37 -4.72 2.64 9.08
CA ARG A 37 -4.64 1.48 9.97
C ARG A 37 -3.17 1.14 10.30
N VAL A 38 -2.29 1.16 9.30
CA VAL A 38 -0.87 0.83 9.46
C VAL A 38 -0.14 1.87 10.31
N SER A 39 -0.46 3.16 10.18
CA SER A 39 0.16 4.23 10.97
C SER A 39 -0.13 4.11 12.46
N ASN A 40 -1.27 3.49 12.83
CA ASN A 40 -1.65 3.26 14.23
C ASN A 40 -1.02 2.02 14.88
N MET A 41 -0.25 1.21 14.15
CA MET A 41 0.46 0.07 14.75
C MET A 41 1.65 0.56 15.58
N GLU A 42 1.88 -0.01 16.77
CA GLU A 42 2.99 0.37 17.67
C GLU A 42 4.36 0.38 16.99
N LYS A 43 4.56 -0.49 15.98
CA LYS A 43 5.74 -0.52 15.11
C LYS A 43 6.02 0.84 14.46
N PHE A 44 5.03 1.66 14.19
CA PHE A 44 5.14 2.93 13.46
C PHE A 44 4.83 4.17 14.32
N GLN A 45 4.40 4.00 15.57
CA GLN A 45 4.02 5.10 16.48
C GLN A 45 5.20 5.88 17.10
N GLY A 46 6.47 5.52 16.82
CA GLY A 46 7.61 5.96 17.65
C GLY A 46 8.89 6.46 16.99
N SER A 47 9.02 6.58 15.66
CA SER A 47 10.22 7.22 15.07
C SER A 47 10.05 7.58 13.60
N HIS A 48 10.28 8.86 13.28
CA HIS A 48 10.29 9.43 11.92
C HIS A 48 11.53 8.99 11.09
N VAL A 49 12.46 8.23 11.68
CA VAL A 49 13.62 7.67 10.99
C VAL A 49 13.87 6.27 11.53
N LYS A 50 13.28 5.28 10.87
CA LYS A 50 13.79 3.92 10.95
C LYS A 50 14.96 3.82 9.97
N SER A 51 16.14 4.23 10.41
CA SER A 51 17.37 3.65 9.86
C SER A 51 17.21 2.13 9.93
N LEU A 52 17.41 1.45 8.80
CA LEU A 52 17.47 -0.01 8.71
C LEU A 52 18.14 -0.55 9.98
N PRO A 53 17.52 -1.45 10.77
CA PRO A 53 18.25 -2.11 11.83
C PRO A 53 19.38 -2.86 11.11
N VAL A 54 20.62 -2.40 11.30
CA VAL A 54 21.79 -3.18 10.92
C VAL A 54 21.62 -4.51 11.64
N GLU A 55 21.47 -5.55 10.85
CA GLU A 55 21.20 -6.93 11.21
C GLU A 55 22.38 -7.44 12.07
N GLY A 56 22.40 -7.04 13.34
CA GLY A 56 23.56 -7.23 14.21
C GLY A 56 23.39 -6.75 15.65
N GLU A 57 22.56 -5.74 15.94
CA GLU A 57 22.45 -5.20 17.30
C GLU A 57 21.37 -5.84 18.20
N VAL A 58 20.46 -6.65 17.66
CA VAL A 58 19.44 -7.34 18.49
C VAL A 58 20.05 -8.48 19.31
N ASN A 59 21.18 -9.05 18.86
CA ASN A 59 21.80 -10.20 19.54
C ASN A 59 22.58 -9.79 20.82
N ARG A 60 23.01 -8.53 20.93
CA ARG A 60 23.93 -8.10 22.01
C ARG A 60 23.23 -7.71 23.32
N LYS A 61 21.93 -7.42 23.31
CA LYS A 61 21.17 -7.13 24.54
C LYS A 61 20.70 -8.38 25.30
N SER A 62 20.50 -9.50 24.60
CA SER A 62 20.08 -10.76 25.23
C SER A 62 21.19 -11.40 26.07
N SER A 63 22.45 -11.18 25.71
CA SER A 63 23.62 -11.78 26.36
C SER A 63 24.19 -10.98 27.56
N ARG A 64 23.63 -9.82 27.88
CA ARG A 64 24.12 -8.95 28.98
C ARG A 64 23.25 -8.96 30.24
N ILE A 65 22.33 -9.91 30.36
CA ILE A 65 21.45 -10.09 31.52
C ILE A 65 21.66 -11.49 32.10
N THR A 66 22.91 -11.86 32.42
CA THR A 66 23.20 -12.83 33.48
C THR A 66 24.65 -12.65 33.95
N THR A 67 24.85 -11.71 34.87
CA THR A 67 26.01 -11.72 35.77
C THR A 67 25.73 -10.84 36.98
N LYS A 68 25.05 -11.41 37.97
CA LYS A 68 25.41 -11.43 39.39
C LYS A 68 24.25 -11.94 40.22
#